data_AF-A0A126PHG1-F1
#
_entry.id   AF-A0A126PHG1-F1
#
_cell.length_a   1.000
_cell.length_b   1.000
_cell.length_c   1.000
_cell.angle_alpha   90.00
_cell.angle_beta   90.00
_cell.angle_gamma   90.00
#
_symmetry.space_group_name_H-M   'P 1'
#
loop_
_entity.id
_entity.type
_entity.pdbx_description
1 polymer ?
#
loop_
_entity_poly.entity_id
_entity_poly.type
_entity_poly.pdbx_seq_one_letter_code
_entity_poly.pdbx_strand_id
1 'polypeptide(L)'
;MTGFPLSSGLLVLFLAMNAPASRTQAGPVPGRIVLRNPQRTARASEIIRIARSRFQGVGVGYFPLVKKGAKTYVTQLVDTDADGRWDELLLEASLGANARDTLRLTWVRAGQQPAFAKLTNVRFSRKTKTGQPEAEIPFLERPRGFTQNIADPVYQLEGPGIENDKVEFRAFFDRRNGKDVYGKIRLEPVLEQVGVTGSWHMLQPWRWWRPCSCT
;
A
#
# COMPACT_ATOMS: atom_id res chain seq x y z
N MET A 1 -33.17 -4.70 -13.80
CA MET A 1 -31.86 -5.12 -13.27
C MET A 1 -31.58 -4.32 -12.02
N THR A 2 -31.84 -4.91 -10.86
CA THR A 2 -31.68 -4.27 -9.56
C THR A 2 -30.19 -4.15 -9.25
N GLY A 3 -29.72 -2.93 -9.07
CA GLY A 3 -28.34 -2.64 -8.70
C GLY A 3 -28.01 -3.28 -7.36
N PHE A 4 -26.95 -4.08 -7.33
CA PHE A 4 -26.33 -4.52 -6.09
C PHE A 4 -25.78 -3.29 -5.36
N PRO A 5 -26.22 -2.99 -4.13
CA PRO A 5 -25.49 -2.06 -3.30
C PRO A 5 -24.19 -2.77 -2.88
N LEU A 6 -23.04 -2.21 -3.28
CA LEU A 6 -21.75 -2.55 -2.69
C LEU A 6 -21.79 -2.16 -1.22
N SER A 7 -22.33 -3.04 -0.36
CA SER A 7 -22.22 -2.86 1.09
C SER A 7 -20.75 -3.07 1.44
N SER A 8 -20.06 -2.00 1.76
CA SER A 8 -18.76 -2.01 2.42
C SER A 8 -18.90 -2.79 3.73
N GLY A 9 -18.59 -4.09 3.66
CA GLY A 9 -19.08 -5.12 4.58
C GLY A 9 -18.37 -5.23 5.92
N LEU A 10 -17.40 -4.36 6.20
CA LEU A 10 -16.67 -4.36 7.47
C LEU A 10 -17.07 -3.13 8.28
N LEU A 11 -17.77 -3.37 9.40
CA LEU A 11 -18.14 -2.32 10.33
C LEU A 11 -16.99 -2.16 11.33
N VAL A 12 -16.31 -1.01 11.28
CA VAL A 12 -15.30 -0.64 12.26
C VAL A 12 -15.97 0.21 13.33
N LEU A 13 -16.06 -0.31 14.55
CA LEU A 13 -16.57 0.46 15.67
C LEU A 13 -15.39 0.88 16.55
N PHE A 14 -15.13 2.18 16.62
CA PHE A 14 -14.19 2.74 17.57
C PHE A 14 -14.88 2.93 18.91
N LEU A 15 -14.33 2.32 19.97
CA LEU A 15 -14.56 2.77 21.34
C LEU A 15 -13.25 3.34 21.87
N ALA A 16 -13.15 4.67 21.88
CA ALA A 16 -12.22 5.35 22.77
C ALA A 16 -12.71 5.13 24.20
N MET A 17 -11.85 4.64 25.08
CA MET A 17 -12.16 4.68 26.51
C MET A 17 -11.83 6.09 27.00
N ASN A 18 -12.82 6.77 27.59
CA ASN A 18 -12.56 7.96 28.38
C ASN A 18 -11.66 7.56 29.55
N ALA A 19 -10.44 8.07 29.58
CA ALA A 19 -9.64 8.05 30.79
C ALA A 19 -10.36 8.94 31.84
N PRO A 20 -10.37 8.56 33.14
CA PRO A 20 -10.86 9.46 34.17
C PRO A 20 -10.05 10.76 34.13
N ALA A 21 -10.75 11.89 34.21
CA ALA A 21 -10.17 13.21 34.18
C ALA A 21 -9.20 13.39 35.36
N SER A 22 -7.91 13.14 35.13
CA SER A 22 -6.82 13.57 36.00
C SER A 22 -5.47 13.39 35.29
N ARG A 23 -4.70 14.49 35.29
CA ARG A 23 -3.30 14.67 34.87
C ARG A 23 -3.00 14.71 33.37
N THR A 24 -2.72 15.94 32.93
CA THR A 24 -1.60 16.35 32.05
C THR A 24 -0.80 15.18 31.46
N GLN A 25 -1.27 14.60 30.36
CA GLN A 25 -0.42 13.78 29.50
C GLN A 25 -0.28 14.50 28.16
N ALA A 26 0.92 14.99 27.90
CA ALA A 26 1.30 15.67 26.66
C ALA A 26 1.49 14.69 25.47
N GLY A 27 0.79 13.55 25.48
CA GLY A 27 1.00 12.45 24.53
C GLY A 27 -0.30 11.78 24.10
N PRO A 28 -0.25 10.98 23.03
CA PRO A 28 -1.43 10.36 22.44
C PRO A 28 -2.07 9.31 23.35
N VAL A 29 -3.39 9.30 23.38
CA VAL A 29 -4.19 8.47 24.29
C VAL A 29 -4.23 7.03 23.76
N PRO A 30 -3.81 6.02 24.55
CA PRO A 30 -3.99 4.60 24.19
C PRO A 30 -5.46 4.23 24.05
N GLY A 31 -5.76 3.19 23.27
CA GLY A 31 -7.16 2.85 23.00
C GLY A 31 -7.40 1.41 22.58
N ARG A 32 -8.61 1.14 22.08
CA ARG A 32 -8.99 -0.14 21.50
C ARG A 32 -9.65 0.06 20.15
N ILE A 33 -9.33 -0.82 19.21
CA ILE A 33 -9.96 -0.89 17.89
C ILE A 33 -10.84 -2.14 17.90
N VAL A 34 -12.16 -1.98 17.70
CA VAL A 34 -13.08 -3.11 17.63
C VAL A 34 -13.42 -3.36 16.16
N LEU A 35 -13.03 -4.53 15.68
CA LEU A 35 -13.32 -4.99 14.34
C LEU A 35 -14.52 -5.95 14.39
N ARG A 36 -15.46 -5.79 13.46
CA ARG A 36 -16.61 -6.69 13.34
C ARG A 36 -16.85 -7.07 11.88
N ASN A 37 -16.89 -8.36 11.63
CA ASN A 37 -17.39 -8.92 10.39
C ASN A 37 -18.79 -9.48 10.62
N PRO A 38 -19.87 -8.78 10.21
CA PRO A 38 -21.24 -9.28 10.33
C PRO A 38 -21.62 -10.32 9.28
N GLN A 39 -20.74 -10.59 8.32
CA GLN A 39 -21.06 -11.45 7.18
C GLN A 39 -20.78 -12.92 7.51
N ARG A 40 -21.50 -13.81 6.84
CA ARG A 40 -21.33 -15.28 6.98
C ARG A 40 -20.11 -15.82 6.23
N THR A 41 -19.30 -14.94 5.63
CA THR A 41 -18.06 -15.27 4.93
C THR A 41 -16.88 -14.65 5.66
N ALA A 42 -15.76 -15.35 5.70
CA ALA A 42 -14.52 -14.82 6.25
C ALA A 42 -13.95 -13.70 5.35
N ARG A 43 -13.28 -12.74 5.97
CA ARG A 43 -12.56 -11.63 5.33
C ARG A 43 -11.08 -11.80 5.64
N ALA A 44 -10.26 -12.07 4.63
CA ALA A 44 -8.83 -12.29 4.79
C ALA A 44 -8.05 -11.09 4.22
N SER A 45 -7.08 -10.58 4.98
CA SER A 45 -6.20 -9.47 4.59
C SER A 45 -6.97 -8.24 4.07
N GLU A 46 -8.05 -7.89 4.76
CA GLU A 46 -8.84 -6.71 4.41
C GLU A 46 -8.10 -5.45 4.89
N ILE A 47 -8.03 -4.43 4.03
CA ILE A 47 -7.50 -3.12 4.42
C ILE A 47 -8.62 -2.28 5.03
N ILE A 48 -8.41 -1.92 6.29
CA ILE A 48 -9.34 -1.15 7.08
C ILE A 48 -8.84 0.30 7.16
N ARG A 49 -9.66 1.25 6.72
CA ARG A 49 -9.37 2.68 6.76
C ARG A 49 -9.98 3.29 8.01
N ILE A 50 -9.17 4.06 8.73
CA ILE A 50 -9.57 4.71 9.99
C ILE A 50 -9.13 6.17 9.92
N ALA A 51 -10.10 7.08 9.88
CA ALA A 51 -9.82 8.51 9.89
C ALA A 51 -9.09 8.94 11.17
N ARG A 52 -8.14 9.87 11.03
CA ARG A 52 -7.35 10.44 12.13
C ARG A 52 -8.21 11.03 13.24
N SER A 53 -9.34 11.63 12.87
CA SER A 53 -10.30 12.22 13.80
C SER A 53 -10.87 11.23 14.82
N ARG A 54 -10.71 9.91 14.60
CA ARG A 54 -11.09 8.86 15.56
C ARG A 54 -10.10 8.70 16.72
N PHE A 55 -8.94 9.36 16.66
CA PHE A 55 -7.90 9.28 17.67
C PHE A 55 -7.78 10.61 18.42
N GLN A 56 -7.48 10.55 19.73
CA GLN A 56 -7.37 11.73 20.59
C GLN A 56 -5.92 11.98 20.99
N GLY A 57 -5.53 13.25 21.08
CA GLY A 57 -4.19 13.65 21.53
C GLY A 57 -3.05 13.24 20.59
N VAL A 58 -3.33 12.98 19.31
CA VAL A 58 -2.31 12.55 18.34
C VAL A 58 -1.37 13.71 18.00
N GLY A 59 -0.27 13.82 18.76
CA GLY A 59 0.83 14.72 18.46
C GLY A 59 1.61 14.31 17.21
N VAL A 60 2.46 15.21 16.73
CA VAL A 60 3.42 14.93 15.65
C VAL A 60 4.49 13.96 16.16
N GLY A 61 5.01 13.08 15.29
CA GLY A 61 6.12 12.19 15.63
C GLY A 61 5.73 10.93 16.42
N TYR A 62 4.46 10.54 16.39
CA TYR A 62 3.98 9.27 16.97
C TYR A 62 3.45 8.33 15.90
N PHE A 63 3.65 7.04 16.10
CA PHE A 63 3.16 5.96 15.26
C PHE A 63 2.21 5.04 16.05
N PRO A 64 1.05 4.66 15.50
CA PRO A 64 0.11 3.76 16.17
C PRO A 64 0.60 2.31 16.10
N LEU A 65 0.79 1.69 17.26
CA LEU A 65 1.12 0.28 17.38
C LEU A 65 -0.13 -0.51 17.76
N VAL A 66 -0.63 -1.31 16.82
CA VAL A 66 -1.86 -2.12 16.96
C VAL A 66 -1.49 -3.58 17.23
N LYS A 67 -1.99 -4.14 18.34
CA LYS A 67 -1.64 -5.51 18.80
C LYS A 67 -2.84 -6.32 19.27
N LYS A 68 -2.73 -7.65 19.19
CA LYS A 68 -3.60 -8.62 19.87
C LYS A 68 -2.72 -9.73 20.46
N GLY A 69 -2.57 -9.77 21.78
CA GLY A 69 -1.58 -10.64 22.43
C GLY A 69 -0.16 -10.32 21.91
N ALA A 70 0.55 -11.35 21.43
CA ALA A 70 1.88 -11.22 20.83
C ALA A 70 1.85 -10.74 19.36
N LYS A 71 0.71 -10.84 18.67
CA LYS A 71 0.60 -10.43 17.26
C LYS A 71 0.60 -8.92 17.14
N THR A 72 1.48 -8.40 16.28
CA THR A 72 1.46 -7.01 15.82
C THR A 72 0.81 -6.94 14.45
N TYR A 73 -0.11 -6.00 14.26
CA TYR A 73 -0.81 -5.82 12.99
C TYR A 73 -0.07 -4.85 12.09
N VAL A 74 -0.10 -5.12 10.78
CA VAL A 74 0.45 -4.23 9.75
C VAL A 74 -0.40 -2.97 9.69
N THR A 75 0.28 -1.83 9.75
CA THR A 75 -0.37 -0.52 9.73
C THR A 75 0.42 0.45 8.87
N GLN A 76 -0.28 1.38 8.23
CA GLN A 76 0.33 2.45 7.44
C GLN A 76 -0.41 3.75 7.70
N LEU A 77 0.34 4.82 7.89
CA LEU A 77 -0.20 6.18 7.95
C LEU A 77 -0.23 6.75 6.54
N VAL A 78 -1.36 7.34 6.16
CA VAL A 78 -1.56 7.94 4.84
C VAL A 78 -1.85 9.42 5.02
N ASP A 79 -1.04 10.23 4.37
CA ASP A 79 -1.23 11.66 4.17
C ASP A 79 -1.79 11.82 2.74
N THR A 80 -3.04 12.25 2.63
CA THR A 80 -3.80 12.27 1.38
C THR A 80 -3.73 13.63 0.67
N ASP A 81 -3.36 14.70 1.38
CA ASP A 81 -3.23 16.05 0.84
C ASP A 81 -1.78 16.57 0.82
N ALA A 82 -0.84 15.76 1.30
CA ALA A 82 0.59 16.04 1.37
C ALA A 82 0.95 17.24 2.26
N ASP A 83 0.16 17.52 3.31
CA ASP A 83 0.44 18.59 4.28
C ASP A 83 1.52 18.21 5.32
N GLY A 84 2.02 16.97 5.29
CA GLY A 84 2.99 16.42 6.23
C GLY A 84 2.36 15.81 7.49
N ARG A 85 1.04 15.76 7.57
CA ARG A 85 0.26 15.13 8.64
C ARG A 85 -0.61 14.06 8.02
N TRP A 86 -0.53 12.86 8.58
CA TRP A 86 -1.40 11.77 8.13
C TRP A 86 -2.87 12.06 8.44
N ASP A 87 -3.74 11.65 7.53
CA ASP A 87 -5.21 11.76 7.59
C ASP A 87 -5.87 10.45 7.99
N GLU A 88 -5.28 9.33 7.59
CA GLU A 88 -5.85 8.01 7.79
C GLU A 88 -4.82 6.98 8.26
N LEU A 89 -5.28 6.06 9.11
CA LEU A 89 -4.60 4.82 9.42
C LEU A 89 -5.19 3.71 8.55
N LEU A 90 -4.33 3.05 7.76
CA LEU A 90 -4.61 1.76 7.15
C LEU A 90 -4.19 0.66 8.12
N LEU A 91 -5.06 -0.33 8.31
CA LEU A 91 -4.82 -1.50 9.13
C LEU A 91 -5.19 -2.75 8.32
N GLU A 92 -4.25 -3.67 8.13
CA GLU A 92 -4.56 -4.96 7.52
C GLU A 92 -5.05 -5.94 8.58
N ALA A 93 -6.24 -6.52 8.40
CA ALA A 93 -6.77 -7.52 9.32
C ALA A 93 -7.58 -8.62 8.62
N SER A 94 -7.56 -9.81 9.23
CA SER A 94 -8.39 -10.95 8.85
C SER A 94 -9.39 -11.24 9.96
N LEU A 95 -10.67 -11.40 9.59
CA LEU A 95 -11.75 -11.76 10.50
C LEU A 95 -12.53 -12.95 9.93
N GLY A 96 -12.81 -13.94 10.78
CA GLY A 96 -13.72 -15.04 10.43
C GLY A 96 -15.15 -14.56 10.15
N ALA A 97 -15.98 -15.46 9.62
CA ALA A 97 -17.41 -15.22 9.45
C ALA A 97 -18.07 -14.90 10.80
N ASN A 98 -18.95 -13.89 10.84
CA ASN A 98 -19.66 -13.42 12.02
C ASN A 98 -18.75 -13.08 13.22
N ALA A 99 -17.46 -12.82 12.97
CA ALA A 99 -16.47 -12.64 14.02
C ALA A 99 -16.39 -11.19 14.52
N ARG A 100 -15.92 -11.05 15.76
CA ARG A 100 -15.57 -9.78 16.37
C ARG A 100 -14.21 -9.90 17.03
N ASP A 101 -13.37 -8.90 16.81
CA ASP A 101 -12.03 -8.80 17.40
C ASP A 101 -11.83 -7.46 18.09
N THR A 102 -11.05 -7.45 19.17
CA THR A 102 -10.66 -6.22 19.87
C THR A 102 -9.14 -6.15 19.90
N LEU A 103 -8.60 -5.10 19.30
CA LEU A 103 -7.17 -4.84 19.18
C LEU A 103 -6.77 -3.74 20.15
N ARG A 104 -5.59 -3.87 20.76
CA ARG A 104 -4.99 -2.85 21.62
C ARG A 104 -4.25 -1.84 20.74
N LEU A 105 -4.57 -0.57 20.91
CA LEU A 105 -3.85 0.56 20.32
C LEU A 105 -2.94 1.18 21.38
N THR A 106 -1.65 1.24 21.05
CA THR A 106 -0.63 1.99 21.79
C THR A 106 0.10 2.91 20.83
N TRP A 107 0.92 3.82 21.34
CA TRP A 107 1.67 4.76 20.53
C TRP A 107 3.16 4.64 20.83
N VAL A 108 3.97 4.65 19.79
CA VAL A 108 5.43 4.68 19.88
C VAL A 108 5.96 5.94 19.19
N ARG A 109 7.19 6.34 19.49
CA ARG A 109 7.82 7.46 18.78
C ARG A 109 8.14 7.06 17.34
N ALA A 110 8.11 8.03 16.44
CA ALA A 110 8.63 7.87 15.09
C ALA A 110 10.08 7.35 15.14
N GLY A 111 10.37 6.34 14.33
CA GLY A 111 11.63 5.58 14.34
C GLY A 111 11.59 4.31 15.21
N GLN A 112 10.59 4.14 16.08
CA GLN A 112 10.41 2.93 16.91
C GLN A 112 9.31 2.00 16.41
N GLN A 113 8.71 2.31 15.26
CA GLN A 113 7.71 1.43 14.65
C GLN A 113 8.35 0.12 14.16
N PRO A 114 7.60 -0.99 14.16
CA PRO A 114 8.05 -2.24 13.54
C PRO A 114 8.33 -2.04 12.05
N ALA A 115 9.31 -2.76 11.51
CA ALA A 115 9.45 -2.92 10.07
C ALA A 115 8.37 -3.91 9.58
N PHE A 116 7.61 -3.50 8.57
CA PHE A 116 6.66 -4.37 7.88
C PHE A 116 7.21 -4.77 6.52
N ALA A 117 6.93 -6.00 6.08
CA ALA A 117 7.26 -6.43 4.74
C ALA A 117 6.54 -5.55 3.71
N LYS A 118 7.25 -5.12 2.68
CA LYS A 118 6.68 -4.37 1.55
C LYS A 118 5.83 -5.33 0.72
N LEU A 119 4.54 -5.05 0.59
CA LEU A 119 3.58 -5.90 -0.16
C LEU A 119 3.17 -5.30 -1.52
N THR A 120 3.27 -3.98 -1.64
CA THR A 120 2.98 -3.26 -2.87
C THR A 120 4.13 -2.33 -3.21
N ASN A 121 4.25 -2.00 -4.48
CA ASN A 121 5.28 -1.08 -4.94
C ASN A 121 4.77 -0.27 -6.14
N VAL A 122 5.20 0.97 -6.21
CA VAL A 122 5.03 1.84 -7.37
C VAL A 122 6.40 2.38 -7.68
N ARG A 123 6.82 2.33 -8.94
CA ARG A 123 8.13 2.81 -9.34
C ARG A 123 8.07 3.52 -10.69
N PHE A 124 8.72 4.67 -10.77
CA PHE A 124 9.08 5.28 -12.04
C PHE A 124 10.47 5.88 -11.95
N SER A 125 11.36 5.46 -12.85
CA SER A 125 12.79 5.79 -12.80
C SER A 125 13.39 5.71 -14.20
N ARG A 126 14.57 6.29 -14.36
CA ARG A 126 15.38 6.15 -15.57
C ARG A 126 16.07 4.78 -15.60
N LYS A 127 16.37 4.32 -16.81
CA LYS A 127 17.14 3.10 -17.03
C LYS A 127 18.60 3.37 -16.68
N THR A 128 19.11 2.55 -15.78
CA THR A 128 20.51 2.53 -15.38
C THR A 128 21.36 1.63 -16.30
N LYS A 129 22.64 1.98 -16.47
CA LYS A 129 23.64 1.09 -17.08
C LYS A 129 24.42 0.25 -16.06
N THR A 130 24.23 0.50 -14.76
CA THR A 130 25.02 -0.12 -13.67
C THR A 130 24.36 -1.37 -13.09
N GLY A 131 23.17 -1.75 -13.57
CA GLY A 131 22.40 -2.85 -12.97
C GLY A 131 21.79 -2.50 -11.60
N GLN A 132 21.75 -1.22 -11.25
CA GLN A 132 21.11 -0.70 -10.03
C GLN A 132 20.07 0.37 -10.38
N PRO A 133 18.84 0.30 -9.88
CA PRO A 133 17.79 1.22 -10.27
C PRO A 133 18.14 2.68 -9.92
N GLU A 134 17.90 3.62 -10.84
CA GLU A 134 18.14 5.05 -10.58
C GLU A 134 17.14 5.63 -9.56
N ALA A 135 17.40 6.86 -9.11
CA ALA A 135 16.47 7.63 -8.29
C ALA A 135 15.08 7.72 -8.95
N GLU A 136 14.04 7.66 -8.11
CA GLU A 136 12.67 7.79 -8.58
C GLU A 136 12.38 9.19 -9.11
N ILE A 137 11.55 9.25 -10.15
CA ILE A 137 11.12 10.48 -10.80
C ILE A 137 9.82 10.93 -10.12
N PRO A 138 9.84 11.99 -9.30
CA PRO A 138 8.66 12.41 -8.55
C PRO A 138 7.63 13.12 -9.44
N PHE A 139 8.11 13.78 -10.50
CA PHE A 139 7.28 14.49 -11.46
C PHE A 139 7.96 14.49 -12.82
N LEU A 140 7.17 14.27 -13.87
CA LEU A 140 7.63 14.39 -15.24
C LEU A 140 6.46 14.67 -16.17
N GLU A 141 6.66 15.65 -17.05
CA GLU A 141 5.73 15.92 -18.14
C GLU A 141 6.21 15.24 -19.42
N ARG A 142 5.28 14.58 -20.12
CA ARG A 142 5.58 13.95 -21.41
C ARG A 142 5.24 14.91 -22.55
N PRO A 143 6.22 15.33 -23.37
CA PRO A 143 5.94 16.12 -24.57
C PRO A 143 4.98 15.39 -25.52
N ARG A 144 4.12 16.15 -26.19
CA ARG A 144 3.22 15.61 -27.23
C ARG A 144 4.05 14.90 -28.29
N GLY A 145 3.66 13.68 -28.65
CA GLY A 145 4.34 12.88 -29.67
C GLY A 145 5.61 12.17 -29.19
N PHE A 146 6.03 12.33 -27.93
CA PHE A 146 7.17 11.59 -27.39
C PHE A 146 7.00 10.09 -27.62
N THR A 147 8.01 9.49 -28.23
CA THR A 147 8.10 8.05 -28.52
C THR A 147 9.39 7.55 -27.92
N GLN A 148 9.32 6.52 -27.10
CA GLN A 148 10.51 5.93 -26.53
C GLN A 148 11.17 4.99 -27.53
N ASN A 149 12.50 5.04 -27.60
CA ASN A 149 13.26 4.04 -28.33
C ASN A 149 13.19 2.70 -27.59
N ILE A 150 12.65 1.67 -28.24
CA ILE A 150 12.51 0.33 -27.65
C ILE A 150 13.88 -0.36 -27.57
N ALA A 151 14.80 -0.07 -28.50
CA ALA A 151 16.14 -0.65 -28.50
C ALA A 151 17.02 -0.08 -27.38
N ASP A 152 16.79 1.17 -26.98
CA ASP A 152 17.45 1.78 -25.83
C ASP A 152 16.47 2.69 -25.05
N PRO A 153 15.66 2.10 -24.15
CA PRO A 153 14.67 2.87 -23.41
C PRO A 153 15.32 3.78 -22.36
N VAL A 154 14.83 5.01 -22.27
CA VAL A 154 15.28 6.02 -21.30
C VAL A 154 14.78 5.71 -19.89
N TYR A 155 13.57 5.16 -19.78
CA TYR A 155 12.97 4.78 -18.51
C TYR A 155 13.14 3.29 -18.23
N GLN A 156 13.34 2.95 -16.95
CA GLN A 156 13.55 1.59 -16.45
C GLN A 156 12.53 0.62 -17.04
N LEU A 157 11.24 0.91 -16.86
CA LEU A 157 10.14 0.11 -17.38
C LEU A 157 9.46 0.75 -18.59
N GLU A 158 10.14 1.60 -19.37
CA GLU A 158 9.47 2.42 -20.40
C GLU A 158 8.32 3.33 -19.88
N GLY A 159 8.10 3.40 -18.57
CA GLY A 159 7.03 4.12 -17.90
C GLY A 159 6.85 3.65 -16.44
N PRO A 160 5.84 4.17 -15.72
CA PRO A 160 5.58 3.76 -14.35
C PRO A 160 5.10 2.31 -14.24
N GLY A 161 5.64 1.61 -13.26
CA GLY A 161 5.23 0.27 -12.84
C GLY A 161 4.47 0.30 -11.51
N ILE A 162 3.47 -0.56 -11.36
CA ILE A 162 2.69 -0.76 -10.13
C ILE A 162 2.55 -2.25 -9.88
N GLU A 163 2.82 -2.75 -8.68
CA GLU A 163 2.68 -4.17 -8.36
C GLU A 163 2.10 -4.42 -6.97
N ASN A 164 1.56 -5.63 -6.81
CA ASN A 164 1.23 -6.26 -5.54
C ASN A 164 1.77 -7.71 -5.50
N ASP A 165 1.22 -8.55 -4.64
CA ASP A 165 1.58 -9.97 -4.48
C ASP A 165 1.08 -10.88 -5.62
N LYS A 166 0.23 -10.38 -6.52
CA LYS A 166 -0.46 -11.16 -7.56
C LYS A 166 -0.21 -10.67 -8.97
N VAL A 167 -0.20 -9.36 -9.16
CA VAL A 167 -0.16 -8.71 -10.46
C VAL A 167 0.80 -7.52 -10.47
N GLU A 168 1.36 -7.26 -11.63
CA GLU A 168 2.14 -6.07 -11.94
C GLU A 168 1.56 -5.41 -13.19
N PHE A 169 1.55 -4.10 -13.21
CA PHE A 169 1.13 -3.27 -14.31
C PHE A 169 2.28 -2.39 -14.76
N ARG A 170 2.36 -2.18 -16.07
CA ARG A 170 3.15 -1.11 -16.66
C ARG A 170 2.23 -0.21 -17.47
N ALA A 171 2.35 1.10 -17.30
CA ALA A 171 1.79 2.06 -18.25
C ALA A 171 2.92 2.63 -19.11
N PHE A 172 2.80 2.57 -20.43
CA PHE A 172 3.82 3.16 -21.30
C PHE A 172 3.80 4.69 -21.16
N PHE A 173 4.97 5.27 -20.85
CA PHE A 173 5.13 6.73 -20.80
C PHE A 173 5.55 7.29 -22.16
N ASP A 174 4.81 6.94 -23.21
CA ASP A 174 5.01 7.41 -24.57
C ASP A 174 3.71 7.47 -25.38
N ARG A 175 3.79 7.80 -26.68
CA ARG A 175 2.60 7.94 -27.55
C ARG A 175 1.73 6.69 -27.66
N ARG A 176 2.26 5.48 -27.36
CA ARG A 176 1.48 4.24 -27.43
C ARG A 176 0.37 4.23 -26.40
N ASN A 177 0.62 4.82 -25.22
CA ASN A 177 -0.32 4.88 -24.10
C ASN A 177 -0.94 3.52 -23.71
N GLY A 178 -0.28 2.42 -24.08
CA GLY A 178 -0.72 1.07 -23.77
C GLY A 178 -0.52 0.74 -22.29
N LYS A 179 -1.09 -0.39 -21.88
CA LYS A 179 -0.88 -0.95 -20.55
C LYS A 179 -0.57 -2.42 -20.68
N ASP A 180 0.48 -2.86 -20.01
CA ASP A 180 0.78 -4.27 -19.86
C ASP A 180 0.32 -4.75 -18.49
N VAL A 181 -0.19 -5.97 -18.44
CA VAL A 181 -0.58 -6.67 -17.22
C VAL A 181 0.25 -7.95 -17.13
N TYR A 182 0.84 -8.19 -15.97
CA TYR A 182 1.66 -9.36 -15.68
C TYR A 182 1.09 -10.09 -14.47
N GLY A 183 0.91 -11.41 -14.58
CA GLY A 183 0.72 -12.27 -13.42
C GLY A 183 2.05 -12.50 -12.71
N LYS A 184 2.04 -12.64 -11.38
CA LYS A 184 3.25 -12.89 -10.59
C LYS A 184 3.34 -14.35 -10.15
N ILE A 185 4.57 -14.88 -10.18
CA ILE A 185 4.93 -16.21 -9.65
C ILE A 185 5.60 -16.13 -8.27
N ARG A 186 5.85 -14.92 -7.79
CA ARG A 186 6.43 -14.60 -6.48
C ARG A 186 5.53 -13.59 -5.77
N LEU A 187 5.46 -13.70 -4.46
CA LEU A 187 4.65 -12.81 -3.63
C LEU A 187 5.37 -11.48 -3.36
N GLU A 188 6.70 -11.49 -3.41
CA GLU A 188 7.52 -10.33 -3.11
C GLU A 188 7.45 -9.29 -4.24
N PRO A 189 7.46 -7.99 -3.92
CA PRO A 189 7.66 -6.93 -4.90
C PRO A 189 9.03 -7.05 -5.60
N VAL A 190 9.05 -6.92 -6.93
CA VAL A 190 10.25 -7.08 -7.77
C VAL A 190 10.51 -5.91 -8.72
N LEU A 191 9.65 -4.87 -8.73
CA LEU A 191 9.76 -3.72 -9.65
C LEU A 191 11.12 -3.03 -9.63
N GLU A 192 11.87 -3.13 -8.53
CA GLU A 192 13.22 -2.57 -8.40
C GLU A 192 14.24 -3.28 -9.32
N GLN A 193 13.99 -4.53 -9.69
CA GLN A 193 14.85 -5.36 -10.56
C GLN A 193 14.39 -5.31 -12.02
N VAL A 194 13.08 -5.14 -12.24
CA VAL A 194 12.51 -5.04 -13.59
C VAL A 194 12.88 -3.72 -14.22
N GLY A 195 13.33 -3.72 -15.47
CA GLY A 195 13.91 -2.56 -16.13
C GLY A 195 15.43 -2.40 -15.96
N VAL A 196 16.04 -3.18 -15.07
CA VAL A 196 17.46 -3.06 -14.68
C VAL A 196 18.29 -4.29 -15.03
N THR A 197 17.81 -5.50 -14.71
CA THR A 197 18.51 -6.76 -14.98
C THR A 197 17.64 -7.78 -15.73
N GLY A 198 18.21 -8.40 -16.76
CA GLY A 198 17.46 -9.34 -17.62
C GLY A 198 16.49 -8.63 -18.58
N SER A 199 15.73 -9.41 -19.35
CA SER A 199 14.74 -8.88 -20.29
C SER A 199 13.33 -9.08 -19.75
N TRP A 200 12.55 -8.00 -19.69
CA TRP A 200 11.12 -8.01 -19.34
C TRP A 200 10.23 -8.59 -20.44
N HIS A 201 10.80 -8.85 -21.62
CA HIS A 201 10.14 -9.57 -22.71
C HIS A 201 10.27 -11.09 -22.59
N MET A 202 11.10 -11.57 -21.66
CA MET A 202 11.33 -13.00 -21.43
C MET A 202 10.94 -13.37 -20.00
N LEU A 203 10.64 -14.65 -19.80
CA LEU A 203 10.42 -15.19 -18.46
C LEU A 203 11.73 -15.07 -17.66
N GLN A 204 11.66 -14.50 -16.45
CA GLN A 204 12.81 -14.36 -15.56
C GLN A 204 12.57 -15.14 -14.25
N PRO A 205 13.61 -15.58 -13.53
CA PRO A 205 13.43 -16.23 -12.22
C PRO A 205 12.71 -15.36 -11.19
N TRP A 206 12.74 -14.04 -11.38
CA TRP A 206 12.06 -13.04 -10.56
C TRP A 206 10.74 -12.52 -11.18
N ARG A 207 10.34 -12.92 -12.40
CA ARG A 207 9.20 -12.32 -13.12
C ARG A 207 8.55 -13.20 -14.18
N TRP A 208 7.27 -12.97 -14.49
CA TRP A 208 6.53 -13.71 -15.53
C TRP A 208 6.64 -13.16 -16.97
N TRP A 209 6.15 -13.99 -17.90
CA TRP A 209 6.01 -13.83 -19.35
C TRP A 209 4.75 -13.03 -19.73
N ARG A 210 4.74 -12.36 -20.89
CA ARG A 210 3.55 -11.68 -21.44
C ARG A 210 2.56 -12.70 -22.04
N PRO A 211 1.30 -12.75 -21.60
CA PRO A 211 0.21 -13.02 -22.52
C PRO A 211 -0.64 -11.75 -22.65
N CYS A 212 -0.88 -11.35 -23.90
CA CYS A 212 -1.80 -10.29 -24.32
C CYS A 212 -1.30 -8.84 -24.14
N SER A 213 -0.61 -8.34 -25.17
CA SER A 213 -0.71 -6.93 -25.52
C SER A 213 -2.12 -6.67 -26.05
N CYS A 214 -2.96 -5.98 -25.28
CA CYS A 214 -4.15 -5.33 -25.82
C CYS A 214 -3.69 -4.08 -26.56
N THR A 215 -3.43 -4.24 -27.86
CA THR A 215 -3.38 -3.14 -28.84
C THR A 215 -4.79 -2.81 -29.28
#